data_AF-A0A0G1JYB3-F1
#
_entry.id   AF-A0A0G1JYB3-F1
#
_cell.length_a   1.000
_cell.length_b   1.000
_cell.length_c   1.000
_cell.angle_alpha   90.00
_cell.angle_beta   90.00
_cell.angle_gamma   90.00
#
_symmetry.space_group_name_H-M   'P 1'
#
loop_
_entity.id
_entity.type
_entity.pdbx_description
1 polymer ?
#
loop_
_entity_poly.entity_id
_entity_poly.type
_entity_poly.pdbx_seq_one_letter_code
_entity_poly.pdbx_strand_id
1 'polypeptide(L)'
;MDKTKKNRQGFTLVELLVVVACTGLIAAIVMAGVVSQNKKARDANRRASLNHIKQALEMYHNDHGSYPVTQAYSIDHQTIPPGYAEAAWWSHQYCECYAPLHPTSGPNGYIPGLAPQYLSVLPIDPVAEDLSSCGFCYIYGSNGKDYKVSVYIEANETWSERMRDPFHDPARILWAIAVYTPGAFDW
;
A
#
# COMPACT_ATOMS: atom_id res chain seq x y z
N MET A 1 8.96 -11.07 73.10
CA MET A 1 9.03 -10.63 71.68
C MET A 1 8.73 -11.83 70.82
N ASP A 2 7.47 -11.94 70.40
CA ASP A 2 7.00 -13.03 69.56
C ASP A 2 7.43 -12.78 68.10
N LYS A 3 8.18 -13.72 67.52
CA LYS A 3 8.69 -13.64 66.15
C LYS A 3 7.72 -14.39 65.25
N THR A 4 6.75 -13.67 64.68
CA THR A 4 5.86 -14.19 63.66
C THR A 4 6.67 -14.64 62.43
N LYS A 5 6.83 -15.96 62.26
CA LYS A 5 7.42 -16.56 61.06
C LYS A 5 6.50 -16.25 59.87
N LYS A 6 6.89 -15.30 59.02
CA LYS A 6 6.27 -15.13 57.69
C LYS A 6 6.49 -16.41 56.90
N ASN A 7 5.43 -17.17 56.68
CA ASN A 7 5.43 -18.36 55.85
C ASN A 7 5.73 -17.92 54.40
N ARG A 8 6.97 -18.11 53.96
CA ARG A 8 7.34 -17.86 52.56
C ARG A 8 6.82 -19.03 51.73
N GLN A 9 5.63 -18.86 51.17
CA GLN A 9 5.08 -19.78 50.18
C GLN A 9 5.89 -19.61 48.88
N GLY A 10 6.61 -20.66 48.48
CA GLY A 10 7.28 -20.74 47.19
C GLY A 10 6.37 -21.39 46.16
N PHE A 11 6.54 -21.02 44.89
CA PHE A 11 5.84 -21.67 43.78
C PHE A 11 6.24 -23.14 43.68
N THR A 12 5.27 -24.01 43.42
CA THR A 12 5.52 -25.42 43.10
C THR A 12 5.98 -25.55 41.64
N LEU A 13 6.78 -26.59 41.36
CA LEU A 13 7.19 -26.91 39.99
C LEU A 13 6.00 -27.18 39.07
N VAL A 14 4.93 -27.75 39.63
CA VAL A 14 3.69 -28.05 38.89
C VAL A 14 2.96 -26.75 38.51
N GLU A 15 2.89 -25.77 39.41
CA GLU A 15 2.29 -24.46 39.09
C GLU A 15 3.02 -23.76 37.95
N LEU A 16 4.36 -23.75 37.99
CA LEU A 16 5.14 -23.15 36.90
C LEU A 16 4.93 -23.90 35.57
N LEU A 17 4.87 -25.24 35.62
CA LEU A 17 4.69 -26.09 34.45
C LEU A 17 3.33 -25.85 33.78
N VAL A 18 2.26 -25.75 34.57
CA VAL A 18 0.91 -25.47 34.04
C VAL A 18 0.85 -24.06 33.42
N VAL A 19 1.50 -23.07 34.04
CA VAL A 19 1.51 -21.70 33.50
C VAL A 19 2.20 -21.66 32.14
N VAL A 20 3.40 -22.21 32.00
CA VAL A 20 4.12 -22.19 30.71
C VAL A 20 3.38 -22.98 29.64
N ALA A 21 2.72 -24.09 30.01
CA ALA A 21 1.89 -24.87 29.10
C ALA A 21 0.67 -24.07 28.61
N CYS A 22 -0.06 -23.41 29.51
CA CYS A 22 -1.20 -22.56 29.15
C CYS A 22 -0.78 -21.34 28.32
N THR A 23 0.32 -20.66 28.68
CA THR A 23 0.81 -19.51 27.91
C THR A 23 1.28 -19.91 26.51
N GLY A 24 1.91 -21.08 26.36
CA GLY A 24 2.30 -21.60 25.05
C GLY A 24 1.11 -21.88 24.14
N LEU A 25 0.05 -22.47 24.68
CA LEU A 25 -1.19 -22.74 23.95
C LEU A 25 -1.86 -21.44 23.48
N ILE A 26 -2.01 -20.45 24.36
CA ILE A 26 -2.64 -19.17 24.02
C ILE A 26 -1.79 -18.41 22.99
N ALA A 27 -0.46 -18.39 23.16
CA ALA A 27 0.45 -17.72 22.23
C ALA A 27 0.33 -18.29 20.80
N ALA A 28 0.20 -19.61 20.65
CA ALA A 28 0.04 -20.26 19.35
C ALA A 28 -1.24 -19.80 18.61
N ILE A 29 -2.37 -19.70 19.32
CA ILE A 29 -3.65 -19.27 18.74
C ILE A 29 -3.60 -17.80 18.32
N VAL A 30 -3.03 -16.94 19.16
CA VAL A 30 -2.94 -15.50 18.91
C VAL A 30 -2.11 -15.21 17.66
N MET A 31 -0.96 -15.87 17.49
CA MET A 31 -0.07 -15.64 16.35
C MET A 31 -0.76 -15.86 14.99
N ALA A 32 -1.65 -16.85 14.88
CA ALA A 32 -2.37 -17.13 13.63
C ALA A 32 -3.31 -15.99 13.19
N GLY A 33 -3.85 -15.22 14.14
CA GLY A 33 -4.75 -14.09 13.85
C GLY A 33 -4.02 -12.80 13.44
N VAL A 34 -2.82 -12.56 13.97
CA VAL A 34 -2.08 -11.29 13.82
C VAL A 34 -1.70 -11.01 12.35
N VAL A 35 -1.32 -12.03 11.60
CA VAL A 35 -0.90 -11.87 10.18
C VAL A 35 -2.04 -11.30 9.33
N SER A 36 -3.27 -11.80 9.50
CA SER A 36 -4.44 -11.32 8.76
C SER A 36 -4.80 -9.88 9.12
N GLN A 37 -4.69 -9.52 10.41
CA GLN A 37 -4.94 -8.15 10.87
C GLN A 37 -3.91 -7.15 10.33
N ASN A 38 -2.64 -7.55 10.26
CA ASN A 38 -1.59 -6.71 9.68
C ASN A 38 -1.84 -6.41 8.20
N LYS A 39 -2.29 -7.40 7.41
CA LYS A 39 -2.67 -7.18 6.00
C LYS A 39 -3.80 -6.15 5.88
N LYS A 40 -4.86 -6.31 6.67
CA LYS A 40 -5.99 -5.37 6.70
C LYS A 40 -5.58 -3.96 7.12
N ALA A 41 -4.69 -3.83 8.10
CA ALA A 41 -4.15 -2.55 8.53
C ALA A 41 -3.36 -1.84 7.42
N ARG A 42 -2.55 -2.60 6.66
CA ARG A 42 -1.84 -2.06 5.49
C ARG A 42 -2.80 -1.65 4.38
N ASP A 43 -3.82 -2.46 4.08
CA ASP A 43 -4.85 -2.11 3.10
C ASP A 43 -5.67 -0.86 3.53
N ALA A 44 -5.89 -0.66 4.83
CA ALA A 44 -6.50 0.57 5.34
C ALA A 44 -5.60 1.79 5.13
N ASN A 45 -4.28 1.65 5.32
CA ASN A 45 -3.31 2.71 5.02
C ASN A 45 -3.28 3.03 3.51
N ARG A 46 -3.35 2.01 2.64
CA ARG A 46 -3.46 2.20 1.19
C ARG A 46 -4.69 3.04 0.81
N ARG A 47 -5.87 2.74 1.37
CA ARG A 47 -7.09 3.52 1.15
C ARG A 47 -6.96 4.97 1.63
N ALA A 48 -6.34 5.20 2.79
CA ALA A 48 -6.07 6.55 3.29
C ALA A 48 -5.13 7.33 2.36
N SER A 49 -4.07 6.68 1.88
CA SER A 49 -3.12 7.26 0.94
C SER A 49 -3.76 7.61 -0.40
N LEU A 50 -4.61 6.74 -0.95
CA LEU A 50 -5.38 7.04 -2.16
C LEU A 50 -6.28 8.27 -1.99
N ASN A 51 -6.92 8.44 -0.83
CA ASN A 51 -7.70 9.64 -0.54
C ASN A 51 -6.86 10.90 -0.52
N HIS A 52 -5.68 10.86 0.10
CA HIS A 52 -4.76 12.01 0.12
C HIS A 52 -4.30 12.38 -1.29
N ILE A 53 -3.94 11.38 -2.10
CA ILE A 53 -3.55 11.59 -3.50
C ILE A 53 -4.72 12.18 -4.29
N LYS A 54 -5.94 11.64 -4.14
CA LYS A 54 -7.15 12.16 -4.78
C LYS A 54 -7.35 13.65 -4.46
N GLN A 55 -7.34 14.02 -3.18
CA GLN A 55 -7.51 15.41 -2.76
C GLN A 55 -6.44 16.32 -3.36
N ALA A 56 -5.18 15.88 -3.36
CA ALA A 56 -4.08 16.61 -3.97
C ALA A 56 -4.26 16.80 -5.48
N LEU A 57 -4.73 15.76 -6.20
CA LEU A 57 -5.00 15.83 -7.63
C LEU A 57 -6.12 16.81 -7.97
N GLU A 58 -7.19 16.84 -7.16
CA GLU A 58 -8.27 17.82 -7.34
C GLU A 58 -7.75 19.26 -7.12
N MET A 59 -6.90 19.49 -6.11
CA MET A 59 -6.26 20.80 -5.91
C MET A 59 -5.35 21.19 -7.08
N TYR A 60 -4.54 20.25 -7.57
CA TYR A 60 -3.69 20.47 -8.74
C TYR A 60 -4.52 20.86 -9.96
N HIS A 61 -5.62 20.14 -10.22
CA HIS A 61 -6.52 20.41 -11.33
C HIS A 61 -7.18 21.78 -11.19
N ASN A 62 -7.56 22.20 -9.99
CA ASN A 62 -8.13 23.54 -9.76
C ASN A 62 -7.15 24.67 -10.10
N ASP A 63 -5.86 24.47 -9.85
CA ASP A 63 -4.83 25.49 -10.13
C ASP A 63 -4.37 25.49 -11.60
N HIS A 64 -4.28 24.31 -12.24
CA HIS A 64 -3.69 24.15 -13.58
C HIS A 64 -4.72 23.94 -14.70
N GLY A 65 -5.98 23.63 -14.36
CA GLY A 65 -7.03 23.29 -15.32
C GLY A 65 -6.88 21.93 -16.00
N SER A 66 -5.92 21.11 -15.56
CA SER A 66 -5.67 19.74 -16.05
C SER A 66 -4.95 18.92 -14.98
N TYR A 67 -5.07 17.60 -15.02
CA TYR A 67 -4.28 16.70 -14.19
C TYR A 67 -2.84 16.55 -14.71
N PRO A 68 -1.86 16.18 -13.86
CA PRO A 68 -0.51 15.89 -14.32
C PRO A 68 -0.49 14.80 -15.39
N VAL A 69 -0.18 15.16 -16.64
CA VAL A 69 -0.14 14.17 -17.72
C VAL A 69 0.97 13.17 -17.46
N THR A 70 0.63 11.88 -17.51
CA THR A 70 1.66 10.84 -17.49
C THR A 70 2.33 10.88 -18.86
N GLN A 71 3.57 11.33 -18.93
CA GLN A 71 4.36 11.16 -20.14
C GLN A 71 4.61 9.67 -20.30
N ALA A 72 4.11 9.06 -21.38
CA ALA A 72 4.71 7.83 -21.90
C ALA A 72 6.18 8.18 -22.19
N TYR A 73 7.07 7.77 -21.29
CA TYR A 73 8.32 8.50 -21.02
C TYR A 73 9.13 8.70 -22.32
N SER A 74 9.54 9.94 -22.58
CA SER A 74 10.64 10.32 -23.49
C SER A 74 12.00 10.02 -22.84
N ILE A 75 12.39 8.73 -22.77
CA ILE A 75 13.71 8.32 -22.26
C ILE A 75 14.48 8.15 -23.52
N ASP A 76 15.65 8.75 -23.54
CA ASP A 76 16.70 8.41 -24.48
C ASP A 76 16.73 6.87 -24.65
N HIS A 77 16.34 6.45 -25.84
CA HIS A 77 15.94 5.07 -26.18
C HIS A 77 17.16 4.14 -26.28
N GLN A 78 18.32 4.51 -25.73
CA GLN A 78 19.58 3.80 -25.97
C GLN A 78 19.88 2.69 -24.96
N THR A 79 19.16 2.58 -23.85
CA THR A 79 19.44 1.53 -22.83
C THR A 79 18.30 0.54 -22.60
N ILE A 80 17.19 0.62 -23.33
CA ILE A 80 16.10 -0.36 -23.22
C ILE A 80 16.15 -1.29 -24.45
N PRO A 81 16.24 -2.61 -24.30
CA PRO A 81 16.31 -3.50 -25.46
C PRO A 81 15.01 -3.45 -26.29
N PRO A 82 15.07 -3.66 -27.61
CA PRO A 82 13.88 -3.57 -28.46
C PRO A 82 12.88 -4.69 -28.10
N GLY A 83 11.65 -4.31 -27.78
CA GLY A 83 10.56 -5.23 -27.39
C GLY A 83 9.75 -4.82 -26.16
N TYR A 84 10.19 -3.78 -25.43
CA TYR A 84 9.52 -3.30 -24.20
C TYR A 84 8.84 -1.93 -24.34
N ALA A 85 8.98 -1.26 -25.50
CA ALA A 85 8.46 0.09 -25.74
C ALA A 85 6.92 0.19 -25.78
N GLU A 86 6.23 -0.94 -25.96
CA GLU A 86 4.77 -1.01 -26.07
C GLU A 86 4.08 -1.08 -24.69
N ALA A 87 4.85 -1.32 -23.61
CA ALA A 87 4.35 -1.44 -22.24
C ALA A 87 4.14 -0.09 -21.51
N ALA A 88 4.30 1.04 -22.21
CA ALA A 88 4.28 2.39 -21.65
C ALA A 88 2.92 2.85 -21.10
N TRP A 89 1.88 2.03 -21.23
CA TRP A 89 0.53 2.28 -20.73
C TRP A 89 0.27 1.59 -19.38
N TRP A 90 1.15 0.66 -18.97
CA TRP A 90 0.99 -0.15 -17.77
C TRP A 90 2.18 -0.04 -16.81
N SER A 91 3.21 0.75 -17.14
CA SER A 91 4.57 0.71 -16.58
C SER A 91 4.65 0.13 -15.15
N HIS A 92 4.71 -1.20 -15.12
CA HIS A 92 5.23 -2.01 -14.02
C HIS A 92 6.66 -1.59 -13.64
N GLN A 93 7.30 -0.80 -14.50
CA GLN A 93 8.69 -0.38 -14.44
C GLN A 93 9.03 0.63 -13.34
N TYR A 94 8.03 1.28 -12.74
CA TYR A 94 8.29 2.02 -11.49
C TYR A 94 8.22 1.09 -10.28
N CYS A 95 7.34 0.08 -10.31
CA CYS A 95 7.11 -0.91 -9.26
C CYS A 95 8.20 -2.00 -9.17
N GLU A 96 9.42 -1.73 -9.65
CA GLU A 96 10.49 -2.72 -9.69
C GLU A 96 11.37 -2.65 -8.45
N CYS A 97 11.52 -3.80 -7.77
CA CYS A 97 12.40 -4.03 -6.63
C CYS A 97 13.89 -3.68 -6.86
N TYR A 98 14.28 -3.26 -8.07
CA TYR A 98 15.67 -3.10 -8.51
C TYR A 98 16.01 -1.70 -9.04
N ALA A 99 15.09 -0.73 -9.04
CA ALA A 99 15.39 0.64 -9.43
C ALA A 99 15.33 1.59 -8.21
N PRO A 100 16.35 2.44 -7.98
CA PRO A 100 16.35 3.41 -6.88
C PRO A 100 15.42 4.63 -7.13
N LEU A 101 14.37 4.49 -7.95
CA LEU A 101 13.64 5.61 -8.55
C LEU A 101 12.12 5.42 -8.47
N HIS A 102 11.58 5.45 -7.25
CA HIS A 102 10.25 6.04 -7.04
C HIS A 102 10.45 7.42 -6.40
N PRO A 103 10.79 8.47 -7.18
CA PRO A 103 10.82 9.80 -6.59
C PRO A 103 9.44 10.08 -6.01
N THR A 104 9.42 10.49 -4.76
CA THR A 104 8.18 10.81 -4.04
C THR A 104 7.89 12.30 -4.05
N SER A 105 8.66 13.08 -4.80
CA SER A 105 8.51 14.52 -4.90
C SER A 105 9.18 15.08 -6.15
N GLY A 106 8.86 16.34 -6.45
CA GLY A 106 9.41 17.11 -7.55
C GLY A 106 8.84 16.70 -8.92
N PRO A 107 9.46 17.21 -10.01
CA PRO A 107 9.03 16.93 -11.37
C PRO A 107 9.11 15.44 -11.75
N ASN A 108 9.99 14.68 -11.10
CA ASN A 108 10.20 13.26 -11.37
C ASN A 108 9.37 12.35 -10.44
N GLY A 109 8.49 12.93 -9.63
CA GLY A 109 7.58 12.15 -8.78
C GLY A 109 6.74 11.19 -9.61
N TYR A 110 6.38 10.02 -9.05
CA TYR A 110 5.48 9.09 -9.77
C TYR A 110 4.11 9.71 -10.10
N ILE A 111 3.76 10.82 -9.44
CA ILE A 111 2.81 11.81 -9.92
C ILE A 111 3.56 13.14 -10.09
N PRO A 112 3.85 13.57 -11.33
CA PRO A 112 4.66 14.75 -11.58
C PRO A 112 4.07 16.02 -10.95
N GLY A 113 4.88 16.78 -10.21
CA GLY A 113 4.48 18.09 -9.69
C GLY A 113 3.45 18.08 -8.56
N LEU A 114 2.98 16.90 -8.11
CA LEU A 114 2.01 16.83 -7.02
C LEU A 114 2.63 17.12 -5.65
N ALA A 115 3.85 16.62 -5.42
CA ALA A 115 4.64 16.90 -4.24
C ALA A 115 5.86 17.77 -4.60
N PRO A 116 6.30 18.71 -3.75
CA PRO A 116 5.83 18.93 -2.38
C PRO A 116 4.62 19.89 -2.24
N GLN A 117 4.10 20.44 -3.34
CA GLN A 117 3.16 21.58 -3.30
C GLN A 117 1.76 21.22 -2.77
N TYR A 118 1.19 20.11 -3.25
CA TYR A 118 -0.17 19.67 -2.89
C TYR A 118 -0.16 18.55 -1.85
N LEU A 119 0.99 17.89 -1.71
CA LEU A 119 1.25 16.84 -0.74
C LEU A 119 2.72 16.94 -0.31
N SER A 120 3.04 16.76 0.97
CA SER A 120 4.42 16.88 1.46
C SER A 120 5.36 15.86 0.81
N VAL A 121 4.88 14.64 0.59
CA VAL A 121 5.59 13.54 -0.04
C VAL A 121 4.57 12.55 -0.59
N LEU A 122 4.81 12.02 -1.79
CA LEU A 122 3.96 10.98 -2.36
C LEU A 122 4.03 9.70 -1.51
N PRO A 123 2.89 9.05 -1.20
CA PRO A 123 2.88 7.85 -0.36
C PRO A 123 3.67 6.71 -0.98
N ILE A 124 4.30 5.92 -0.12
CA ILE A 124 4.97 4.65 -0.46
C ILE A 124 4.12 3.53 0.14
N ASP A 125 4.03 2.39 -0.56
CA ASP A 125 3.31 1.24 -0.05
C ASP A 125 3.93 0.72 1.27
N PRO A 126 3.13 0.32 2.27
CA PRO A 126 3.66 -0.20 3.54
C PRO A 126 4.49 -1.50 3.43
N VAL A 127 4.45 -2.19 2.29
CA VAL A 127 5.21 -3.44 2.01
C VAL A 127 6.41 -3.20 1.09
N ALA A 128 6.67 -1.96 0.66
CA ALA A 128 7.69 -1.63 -0.33
C ALA A 128 9.15 -2.00 0.06
N GLU A 129 9.41 -2.41 1.32
CA GLU A 129 10.75 -2.80 1.79
C GLU A 129 11.03 -4.31 1.71
N ASP A 130 10.04 -5.16 1.43
CA ASP A 130 10.28 -6.59 1.23
C ASP A 130 10.75 -6.83 -0.22
N LEU A 131 12.03 -7.14 -0.40
CA LEU A 131 12.68 -7.45 -1.68
C LEU A 131 12.01 -8.59 -2.48
N SER A 132 11.07 -9.34 -1.88
CA SER A 132 10.24 -10.35 -2.54
C SER A 132 8.86 -9.84 -3.00
N SER A 133 8.49 -8.60 -2.64
CA SER A 133 7.18 -7.99 -2.88
C SER A 133 7.19 -7.00 -4.04
N CYS A 134 7.74 -7.41 -5.18
CA CYS A 134 7.62 -6.67 -6.44
C CYS A 134 6.16 -6.72 -6.88
N GLY A 135 5.40 -5.67 -6.58
CA GLY A 135 3.99 -5.64 -6.89
C GLY A 135 3.16 -4.70 -6.04
N PHE A 136 3.59 -4.27 -4.84
CA PHE A 136 2.79 -3.32 -4.06
C PHE A 136 3.34 -1.89 -4.21
N CYS A 137 2.78 -1.13 -5.15
CA CYS A 137 3.04 0.30 -5.32
C CYS A 137 1.81 1.04 -5.85
N TYR A 138 1.85 2.37 -5.78
CA TYR A 138 0.86 3.23 -6.41
C TYR A 138 1.20 3.43 -7.90
N ILE A 139 0.24 3.12 -8.75
CA ILE A 139 0.33 3.27 -10.20
C ILE A 139 -0.56 4.44 -10.60
N TYR A 140 0.01 5.42 -11.30
CA TYR A 140 -0.70 6.62 -11.75
C TYR A 140 -0.69 6.72 -13.28
N GLY A 141 -1.87 6.92 -13.86
CA GLY A 141 -2.07 7.23 -15.26
C GLY A 141 -2.98 8.44 -15.42
N SER A 142 -2.64 9.38 -16.31
CA SER A 142 -3.51 10.48 -16.70
C SER A 142 -3.27 10.95 -18.14
N ASN A 143 -4.36 11.32 -18.81
CA ASN A 143 -4.36 11.99 -20.11
C ASN A 143 -4.55 13.52 -19.99
N GLY A 144 -4.48 14.07 -18.77
CA GLY A 144 -4.67 15.49 -18.46
C GLY A 144 -6.12 15.89 -18.20
N LYS A 145 -7.10 15.09 -18.64
CA LYS A 145 -8.53 15.29 -18.34
C LYS A 145 -9.05 14.27 -17.33
N ASP A 146 -8.62 13.03 -17.49
CA ASP A 146 -9.00 11.89 -16.67
C ASP A 146 -7.75 11.26 -16.06
N TYR A 147 -7.90 10.64 -14.90
CA TYR A 147 -6.80 9.94 -14.23
C TYR A 147 -7.26 8.68 -13.51
N LYS A 148 -6.32 7.75 -13.28
CA LYS A 148 -6.46 6.61 -12.38
C LYS A 148 -5.21 6.47 -11.51
N VAL A 149 -5.42 6.32 -10.21
CA VAL A 149 -4.40 5.88 -9.25
C VAL A 149 -4.85 4.55 -8.69
N SER A 150 -4.04 3.50 -8.83
CA SER A 150 -4.37 2.14 -8.34
C SER A 150 -3.24 1.54 -7.52
N VAL A 151 -3.58 0.66 -6.57
CA VAL A 151 -2.64 -0.08 -5.74
C VAL A 151 -3.20 -1.48 -5.43
N TYR A 152 -2.31 -2.46 -5.33
CA TYR A 152 -2.67 -3.83 -4.98
C TYR A 152 -3.07 -3.96 -3.50
N ILE A 153 -3.97 -4.89 -3.19
CA ILE A 153 -4.38 -5.22 -1.81
C ILE A 153 -3.92 -6.61 -1.39
N GLU A 154 -3.75 -6.80 -0.08
CA GLU A 154 -3.26 -8.06 0.47
C GLU A 154 -4.34 -8.93 1.14
N ALA A 155 -5.38 -8.31 1.69
CA ALA A 155 -6.42 -9.03 2.38
C ALA A 155 -7.31 -9.81 1.39
N ASN A 156 -7.57 -11.07 1.74
CA ASN A 156 -8.55 -11.89 1.02
C ASN A 156 -9.97 -11.46 1.44
N GLU A 157 -10.48 -10.42 0.78
CA GLU A 157 -11.87 -9.99 0.88
C GLU A 157 -12.76 -10.78 -0.07
N THR A 158 -13.98 -11.08 0.36
CA THR A 158 -15.00 -11.72 -0.48
C THR A 158 -15.47 -10.79 -1.60
N TRP A 159 -16.01 -11.37 -2.68
CA TRP A 159 -16.57 -10.59 -3.79
C TRP A 159 -17.60 -9.53 -3.34
N SER A 160 -18.46 -9.86 -2.39
CA SER A 160 -19.51 -8.96 -1.92
C SER A 160 -18.96 -7.83 -1.05
N GLU A 161 -17.86 -8.04 -0.32
CA GLU A 161 -17.16 -6.97 0.40
C GLU A 161 -16.51 -6.01 -0.59
N ARG A 162 -15.82 -6.54 -1.61
CA ARG A 162 -15.13 -5.73 -2.61
C ARG A 162 -16.06 -4.86 -3.44
N MET A 163 -17.19 -5.39 -3.90
CA MET A 163 -18.17 -4.59 -4.66
C MET A 163 -18.79 -3.45 -3.83
N ARG A 164 -18.69 -3.50 -2.50
CA ARG A 164 -19.15 -2.43 -1.59
C ARG A 164 -18.02 -1.47 -1.20
N ASP A 165 -16.77 -1.78 -1.55
CA ASP A 165 -15.63 -0.90 -1.27
C ASP A 165 -15.71 0.34 -2.17
N PRO A 166 -15.77 1.56 -1.62
CA PRO A 166 -15.75 2.78 -2.43
C PRO A 166 -14.45 2.97 -3.24
N PHE A 167 -13.38 2.24 -2.91
CA PHE A 167 -12.12 2.23 -3.65
C PHE A 167 -11.99 1.03 -4.58
N HIS A 168 -13.06 0.27 -4.82
CA HIS A 168 -13.00 -0.86 -5.74
C HIS A 168 -12.50 -0.43 -7.13
N ASP A 169 -11.44 -1.09 -7.64
CA ASP A 169 -11.00 -0.93 -9.03
C ASP A 169 -11.88 -1.78 -9.97
N PRO A 170 -12.74 -1.18 -10.81
CA PRO A 170 -13.67 -1.90 -11.69
C PRO A 170 -12.96 -2.78 -12.73
N ALA A 171 -11.78 -2.38 -13.19
CA ALA A 171 -11.00 -3.15 -14.14
C ALA A 171 -10.27 -4.33 -13.46
N ARG A 172 -10.03 -4.25 -12.15
CA ARG A 172 -9.14 -5.15 -11.41
C ARG A 172 -9.69 -5.52 -10.03
N ILE A 173 -10.98 -5.88 -10.01
CA ILE A 173 -11.75 -6.19 -8.79
C ILE A 173 -11.07 -7.19 -7.86
N LEU A 174 -10.32 -8.15 -8.41
CA LEU A 174 -9.76 -9.27 -7.68
C LEU A 174 -8.49 -8.97 -6.90
N TRP A 175 -7.83 -7.84 -7.13
CA TRP A 175 -6.52 -7.62 -6.52
C TRP A 175 -6.12 -6.15 -6.35
N ALA A 176 -6.92 -5.18 -6.80
CA ALA A 176 -6.60 -3.76 -6.65
C ALA A 176 -7.76 -2.93 -6.10
N ILE A 177 -7.35 -1.80 -5.51
CA ILE A 177 -8.20 -0.66 -5.21
C ILE A 177 -7.68 0.56 -5.99
N ALA A 178 -8.57 1.50 -6.31
CA ALA A 178 -8.24 2.67 -7.09
C ALA A 178 -9.09 3.90 -6.72
N VAL A 179 -8.55 5.07 -7.05
CA VAL A 179 -9.30 6.32 -7.20
C VAL A 179 -9.14 6.78 -8.65
N TYR A 180 -10.24 7.20 -9.27
CA TYR A 180 -10.23 7.54 -10.69
C TYR A 180 -11.35 8.52 -11.02
N THR A 181 -11.20 9.23 -12.14
CA THR A 181 -12.27 10.03 -12.75
C THR A 181 -13.16 9.14 -13.62
N PRO A 182 -14.42 9.53 -13.90
CA PRO A 182 -15.34 8.70 -14.68
C PRO A 182 -14.81 8.23 -16.04
N GLY A 183 -14.01 9.05 -16.75
CA GLY A 183 -13.43 8.67 -18.04
C GLY A 183 -12.27 7.68 -17.95
N ALA A 184 -11.77 7.40 -16.74
CA ALA A 184 -10.71 6.42 -16.46
C ALA A 184 -11.23 5.13 -15.82
N PHE A 185 -12.54 4.86 -15.87
CA PHE A 185 -13.16 3.68 -15.29
C PHE A 185 -12.49 2.37 -15.78
N ASP A 186 -12.36 2.19 -17.10
CA ASP A 186 -11.84 0.96 -17.73
C ASP A 186 -10.30 0.87 -17.84
N TRP A 187 -9.54 1.78 -17.20
CA TRP A 187 -8.07 1.81 -17.30
C TRP A 187 -7.38 0.77 -16.41
#